data_AF-A0A2D4NK40-F1
#
_entry.id   AF-A0A2D4NK40-F1
#
_cell.length_a   1.000
_cell.length_b   1.000
_cell.length_c   1.000
_cell.angle_alpha   90.00
_cell.angle_beta   90.00
_cell.angle_gamma   90.00
#
_symmetry.space_group_name_H-M   'P 1'
#
loop_
_entity.id
_entity.type
_entity.pdbx_description
1 polymer ?
#
loop_
_entity_poly.entity_id
_entity_poly.type
_entity_poly.pdbx_seq_one_letter_code
_entity_poly.pdbx_strand_id
1 'polypeptide(L)'
;AQEVILQDFCPKPVHELEKKWHSLNIRRAVHIYMKRVAPIRKTESMFVAIKLSSLGNRNSPSIIGRWIRACIPKAYEIQSLPLPRQVTAHSTKRVATTAAWNMQVSICRAAMWSSPSPFIRHYKLDAYA
;
A
#
# COMPACT_ATOMS: atom_id res chain seq x y z
N ALA A 1 14.45 9.27 -10.93
CA ALA A 1 13.62 8.25 -10.24
C ALA A 1 13.00 7.35 -11.30
N GLN A 2 12.85 6.05 -11.04
CA GLN A 2 12.19 5.16 -11.99
C GLN A 2 10.69 5.46 -12.00
N GLU A 3 10.11 5.62 -13.19
CA GLU A 3 8.67 5.80 -13.34
C GLU A 3 7.92 4.52 -12.93
N VAL A 4 6.86 4.68 -12.15
CA VAL A 4 6.02 3.58 -11.69
C VAL A 4 4.71 3.63 -12.44
N ILE A 5 4.49 2.65 -13.32
CA ILE A 5 3.22 2.48 -14.04
C ILE A 5 2.30 1.61 -13.19
N LEU A 6 1.18 2.18 -12.73
CA LEU A 6 0.15 1.43 -12.01
C LEU A 6 -0.71 0.65 -13.00
N GLN A 7 -0.58 -0.67 -13.00
CA GLN A 7 -1.42 -1.55 -13.80
C GLN A 7 -2.83 -1.66 -13.22
N ASP A 8 -3.81 -1.92 -14.09
CA ASP A 8 -5.16 -2.22 -13.66
C ASP A 8 -5.26 -3.64 -13.12
N PHE A 9 -5.89 -3.76 -11.94
CA PHE A 9 -6.21 -5.04 -11.32
C PHE A 9 -7.70 -5.33 -11.50
N CYS A 10 -8.02 -6.49 -12.09
CA CYS A 10 -9.37 -6.92 -12.47
C CYS A 10 -10.20 -5.83 -13.17
N PRO A 11 -9.77 -5.26 -14.32
CA PRO A 11 -10.43 -4.08 -14.93
C PRO A 11 -11.86 -4.33 -15.42
N LYS A 12 -12.22 -5.59 -15.72
CA LYS A 12 -13.54 -5.98 -16.22
C LYS A 12 -14.04 -7.19 -15.41
N PRO A 13 -14.49 -6.98 -14.16
CA PRO A 13 -14.89 -8.09 -13.31
C PRO A 13 -16.22 -8.68 -13.81
N VAL A 14 -16.24 -10.00 -14.03
CA VAL A 14 -17.40 -10.76 -14.49
C VAL A 14 -18.08 -11.47 -13.32
N HIS A 15 -17.31 -12.18 -12.49
CA HIS A 15 -17.85 -12.95 -11.36
C HIS A 15 -17.61 -12.25 -10.00
N GLU A 16 -18.35 -12.67 -8.97
CA GLU A 16 -18.36 -12.00 -7.66
C GLU A 16 -16.97 -11.83 -7.01
N LEU A 17 -16.09 -12.83 -7.16
CA LEU A 17 -14.72 -12.74 -6.66
C LEU A 17 -13.90 -11.67 -7.39
N GLU A 18 -14.01 -11.57 -8.71
CA GLU A 18 -13.37 -10.50 -9.48
C GLU A 18 -13.90 -9.12 -9.11
N LYS A 19 -15.20 -8.99 -8.80
CA LYS A 19 -15.77 -7.73 -8.31
C LYS A 19 -15.14 -7.33 -6.97
N LYS A 20 -14.92 -8.29 -6.07
CA LYS A 20 -14.20 -8.07 -4.81
C LYS A 20 -12.74 -7.67 -5.07
N TRP A 21 -12.03 -8.35 -5.96
CA TRP A 21 -10.65 -8.01 -6.31
C TRP A 21 -10.51 -6.67 -7.03
N HIS A 22 -11.46 -6.31 -7.88
CA HIS A 22 -11.51 -5.00 -8.51
C HIS A 22 -11.56 -3.86 -7.48
N SER A 23 -12.17 -4.10 -6.30
CA SER A 23 -12.15 -3.11 -5.21
C SER A 23 -10.74 -2.85 -4.65
N LEU A 24 -9.81 -3.80 -4.82
CA LEU A 24 -8.40 -3.71 -4.44
C LEU A 24 -7.52 -3.03 -5.51
N ASN A 25 -8.10 -2.60 -6.63
CA ASN A 25 -7.36 -1.90 -7.68
C ASN A 25 -6.80 -0.56 -7.18
N ILE A 26 -5.47 -0.43 -7.15
CA ILE A 26 -4.76 0.75 -6.66
C ILE A 26 -5.04 1.98 -7.54
N ARG A 27 -5.08 1.81 -8.87
CA ARG A 27 -5.37 2.92 -9.80
C ARG A 27 -6.76 3.51 -9.50
N ARG A 28 -7.77 2.67 -9.27
CA ARG A 28 -9.11 3.07 -8.85
C ARG A 28 -9.08 3.83 -7.52
N ALA A 29 -8.40 3.29 -6.51
CA ALA A 29 -8.29 3.92 -5.20
C ALA A 29 -7.62 5.30 -5.26
N VAL A 30 -6.50 5.41 -6.00
CA VAL A 30 -5.77 6.67 -6.21
C VAL A 30 -6.64 7.66 -6.99
N HIS A 31 -7.32 7.23 -8.04
CA HIS A 31 -8.22 8.11 -8.81
C HIS A 31 -9.33 8.70 -7.94
N ILE A 32 -9.99 7.87 -7.12
CA ILE A 32 -11.02 8.33 -6.17
C ILE A 32 -10.44 9.33 -5.18
N TYR A 33 -9.26 9.03 -4.62
CA TYR A 33 -8.57 9.94 -3.70
C TYR A 33 -8.30 11.28 -4.38
N MET A 34 -7.68 11.27 -5.56
CA MET A 34 -7.36 12.48 -6.33
C MET A 34 -8.60 13.33 -6.60
N LYS A 35 -9.70 12.70 -7.04
CA LYS A 35 -10.98 13.38 -7.27
C LYS A 35 -11.52 14.04 -6.00
N ARG A 36 -11.45 13.34 -4.86
CA ARG A 36 -11.97 13.85 -3.57
C ARG A 36 -11.16 15.01 -3.02
N VAL A 37 -9.85 15.02 -3.21
CA VAL A 37 -8.99 16.08 -2.68
C VAL A 37 -8.76 17.23 -3.66
N ALA A 38 -9.20 17.11 -4.92
CA ALA A 38 -9.02 18.14 -5.94
C ALA A 38 -9.48 19.54 -5.50
N PRO A 39 -10.65 19.73 -4.85
CA PRO A 39 -11.11 21.06 -4.46
C PRO A 39 -10.25 21.74 -3.40
N ILE A 40 -9.49 20.97 -2.62
CA ILE A 40 -8.70 21.47 -1.49
C ILE A 40 -7.19 21.46 -1.78
N ARG A 41 -6.75 20.87 -2.90
CA ARG A 41 -5.35 20.63 -3.21
C ARG A 41 -4.59 21.93 -3.48
N LYS A 42 -3.42 22.08 -2.84
CA LYS A 42 -2.50 23.24 -3.01
C LYS A 42 -1.09 22.81 -3.43
N THR A 43 -0.91 21.53 -3.78
CA THR A 43 0.41 20.95 -4.08
C THR A 43 0.30 19.78 -5.05
N GLU A 44 1.38 19.56 -5.81
CA GLU A 44 1.59 18.39 -6.67
C GLU A 44 1.91 17.10 -5.90
N SER A 45 2.09 17.18 -4.57
CA SER A 45 2.32 15.96 -3.77
C SER A 45 1.10 15.05 -3.78
N MET A 46 1.29 13.75 -4.02
CA MET A 46 0.19 12.79 -4.09
C MET A 46 -0.77 12.88 -2.90
N PHE A 47 -0.26 12.87 -1.66
CA PHE A 47 -1.07 12.92 -0.44
C PHE A 47 -1.09 14.31 0.20
N VAL A 48 -2.28 14.87 0.37
CA VAL A 48 -2.52 16.18 0.95
C VAL A 48 -3.21 16.10 2.32
N ALA A 49 -2.95 17.10 3.16
CA ALA A 49 -3.54 17.19 4.49
C ALA A 49 -5.02 17.58 4.41
N ILE A 50 -5.83 16.93 5.25
CA ILE A 50 -7.28 17.17 5.40
C ILE A 50 -7.58 17.95 6.70
N LYS A 51 -6.58 18.12 7.58
CA LYS A 51 -6.71 18.94 8.79
C LYS A 51 -6.87 20.41 8.42
N LEU A 52 -7.82 21.11 9.05
CA LEU A 52 -8.19 22.49 8.74
C LEU A 52 -6.98 23.45 8.66
N SER A 53 -6.08 23.40 9.64
CA SER A 53 -4.90 24.28 9.71
C SER A 53 -3.87 24.07 8.60
N SER A 54 -3.90 22.93 7.90
CA SER A 54 -2.94 22.58 6.85
C SER A 54 -3.64 22.04 5.61
N LEU A 55 -4.91 22.41 5.43
CA LEU A 55 -5.78 21.86 4.41
C LEU A 55 -5.19 22.10 3.01
N GLY A 56 -4.99 21.01 2.27
CA GLY A 56 -4.45 21.05 0.92
C GLY A 56 -2.93 20.98 0.79
N ASN A 57 -2.20 21.12 1.90
CA ASN A 57 -0.75 21.09 1.89
C ASN A 57 -0.21 19.65 1.84
N ARG A 58 1.07 19.50 1.46
CA ARG A 58 1.77 18.20 1.45
C ARG A 58 1.79 17.59 2.85
N ASN A 59 1.48 16.30 2.95
CA ASN A 59 1.76 15.54 4.18
C ASN A 59 3.24 15.12 4.28
N SER A 60 3.76 15.07 5.50
CA SER A 60 5.08 14.46 5.74
C SER A 60 5.02 12.93 5.60
N PRO A 61 6.15 12.27 5.29
CA PRO A 61 6.25 10.81 5.30
C PRO A 61 5.83 10.19 6.64
N SER A 62 6.05 10.89 7.76
CA SER A 62 5.66 10.43 9.10
C SER A 62 4.15 10.38 9.30
N ILE A 63 3.39 11.32 8.73
CA ILE A 63 1.92 11.29 8.76
C ILE A 63 1.38 10.16 7.89
N ILE A 64 1.94 9.97 6.69
CA ILE A 64 1.57 8.86 5.81
C ILE A 64 1.84 7.51 6.49
N GLY A 65 3.00 7.36 7.13
CA GLY A 65 3.32 6.17 7.92
C GLY A 65 2.36 5.92 9.08
N ARG A 66 1.86 6.99 9.73
CA ARG A 66 0.83 6.91 10.77
C ARG A 66 -0.50 6.42 10.19
N TRP A 67 -0.92 6.92 9.02
CA TRP A 67 -2.13 6.44 8.34
C TRP A 67 -2.05 4.95 8.03
N ILE A 68 -0.93 4.50 7.44
CA ILE A 68 -0.73 3.08 7.14
C ILE A 68 -0.84 2.23 8.41
N ARG A 69 -0.15 2.63 9.50
CA ARG A 69 -0.22 1.92 10.78
C ARG A 69 -1.60 1.94 11.42
N ALA A 70 -2.43 2.95 11.17
CA ALA A 70 -3.80 3.00 11.66
C ALA A 70 -4.76 2.14 10.81
N CYS A 71 -4.52 2.06 9.50
CA CYS A 71 -5.34 1.25 8.59
C CYS A 71 -5.17 -0.25 8.81
N ILE A 72 -3.96 -0.73 9.15
CA ILE A 72 -3.72 -2.16 9.33
C ILE A 72 -4.60 -2.74 10.46
N PRO A 73 -4.58 -2.21 11.69
CA PRO A 73 -5.44 -2.74 12.74
C PRO A 73 -6.93 -2.66 12.40
N LYS A 74 -7.35 -1.58 11.76
CA LYS A 74 -8.75 -1.41 11.36
C LYS A 74 -9.19 -2.47 10.35
N ALA A 75 -8.31 -2.86 9.43
CA ALA A 75 -8.59 -3.90 8.44
C ALA A 75 -8.74 -5.30 9.07
N TYR A 76 -7.97 -5.60 10.12
CA TYR A 76 -8.10 -6.85 10.87
C TYR A 76 -9.38 -6.86 11.73
N GLU A 77 -9.69 -5.74 12.39
CA GLU A 77 -10.92 -5.56 13.16
C GLU A 77 -12.17 -5.80 12.30
N ILE A 78 -12.24 -5.20 11.11
CA ILE A 78 -13.35 -5.35 10.16
C ILE A 78 -13.52 -6.81 9.70
N GLN A 79 -12.42 -7.57 9.66
CA GLN A 79 -12.43 -8.99 9.27
C GLN A 79 -12.57 -9.93 10.47
N SER A 80 -12.73 -9.41 11.69
CA SER A 80 -12.77 -10.20 12.93
C SER A 80 -11.56 -11.12 13.09
N LEU A 81 -10.37 -10.67 12.65
CA LEU A 81 -9.11 -11.39 12.75
C LEU A 81 -8.23 -10.86 13.90
N PRO A 82 -7.43 -11.71 14.56
CA PRO A 82 -6.52 -11.28 15.60
C PRO A 82 -5.41 -10.37 15.04
N LEU A 83 -5.08 -9.31 15.77
CA LEU A 83 -4.04 -8.37 15.36
C LEU A 83 -2.64 -9.02 15.43
N PRO A 84 -1.80 -8.85 14.39
CA PRO A 84 -0.41 -9.27 14.48
C PRO A 84 0.34 -8.45 15.53
N ARG A 85 1.28 -9.08 16.23
CA ARG A 85 2.18 -8.35 17.14
C ARG A 85 3.11 -7.44 16.34
N GLN A 86 3.37 -6.23 16.85
CA GLN A 86 4.38 -5.30 16.32
C GLN A 86 4.19 -4.90 14.85
N VAL A 87 2.98 -4.48 14.46
CA VAL A 87 2.71 -3.96 13.12
C VAL A 87 3.34 -2.57 12.94
N THR A 88 4.13 -2.42 11.88
CA THR A 88 4.66 -1.13 11.42
C THR A 88 4.24 -0.88 9.97
N ALA A 89 4.44 0.34 9.46
CA ALA A 89 4.23 0.61 8.04
C ALA A 89 5.13 -0.26 7.15
N HIS A 90 6.31 -0.66 7.66
CA HIS A 90 7.22 -1.54 6.96
C HIS A 90 6.73 -2.99 6.87
N SER A 91 5.81 -3.40 7.76
CA SER A 91 5.17 -4.73 7.70
C SER A 91 4.46 -4.95 6.36
N THR A 92 3.85 -3.90 5.76
CA THR A 92 3.25 -3.98 4.42
C THR A 92 4.27 -4.36 3.36
N LYS A 93 5.47 -3.75 3.40
CA LYS A 93 6.55 -4.06 2.47
C LYS A 93 7.04 -5.50 2.63
N ARG A 94 7.16 -5.98 3.88
CA ARG A 94 7.50 -7.37 4.19
C ARG A 94 6.54 -8.37 3.58
N VAL A 95 5.25 -8.20 3.83
CA VAL A 95 4.23 -9.10 3.29
C VAL A 95 4.27 -9.10 1.76
N ALA A 96 4.39 -7.94 1.13
CA ALA A 96 4.47 -7.83 -0.33
C ALA A 96 5.70 -8.56 -0.92
N THR A 97 6.89 -8.40 -0.31
CA THR A 97 8.11 -9.08 -0.79
C THR A 97 8.09 -10.58 -0.54
N THR A 98 7.53 -11.03 0.59
CA THR A 98 7.37 -12.46 0.88
C THR A 98 6.38 -13.10 -0.09
N ALA A 99 5.27 -12.44 -0.40
CA ALA A 99 4.34 -12.89 -1.43
C ALA A 99 5.02 -12.96 -2.80
N ALA A 100 5.78 -11.92 -3.18
CA ALA A 100 6.54 -11.91 -4.43
C ALA A 100 7.54 -13.08 -4.51
N TRP A 101 8.25 -13.35 -3.42
CA TRP A 101 9.15 -14.50 -3.31
C TRP A 101 8.41 -15.83 -3.52
N ASN A 102 7.30 -16.05 -2.81
CA ASN A 102 6.50 -17.28 -2.91
C ASN A 102 5.91 -17.48 -4.32
N MET A 103 5.53 -16.39 -4.98
CA MET A 103 5.04 -16.41 -6.37
C MET A 103 6.16 -16.48 -7.41
N GLN A 104 7.42 -16.53 -6.98
CA GLN A 104 8.61 -16.53 -7.85
C GLN A 104 8.66 -15.34 -8.83
N VAL A 105 8.14 -14.19 -8.41
CA VAL A 105 8.22 -12.93 -9.16
C VAL A 105 9.30 -12.03 -8.55
N SER A 106 9.72 -11.00 -9.29
CA SER A 106 10.84 -10.14 -8.88
C SER A 106 10.55 -9.38 -7.56
N ILE A 107 11.24 -9.79 -6.49
CA ILE A 107 11.22 -9.10 -5.19
C ILE A 107 11.75 -7.66 -5.31
N CYS A 108 12.74 -7.42 -6.17
CA CYS A 108 13.31 -6.10 -6.40
C CYS A 108 12.26 -5.16 -7.01
N ARG A 109 11.47 -5.64 -7.98
CA ARG A 109 10.35 -4.86 -8.52
C ARG A 109 9.26 -4.61 -7.48
N ALA A 110 8.88 -5.64 -6.71
CA ALA A 110 7.85 -5.51 -5.67
C ALA A 110 8.23 -4.52 -4.56
N ALA A 111 9.51 -4.48 -4.15
CA ALA A 111 10.01 -3.58 -3.12
C ALA A 111 10.63 -2.28 -3.64
N MET A 112 10.72 -2.10 -4.97
CA MET A 112 11.46 -1.01 -5.60
C MET A 112 12.91 -0.91 -5.11
N TRP A 113 13.59 -2.05 -4.98
CA TRP A 113 15.01 -2.10 -4.65
C TRP A 113 15.87 -2.25 -5.92
N SER A 114 17.07 -1.68 -5.87
CA SER A 114 18.10 -1.88 -6.91
C SER A 114 18.77 -3.25 -6.84
N SER A 115 18.72 -3.92 -5.68
CA SER A 115 19.32 -5.23 -5.46
C SER A 115 18.51 -6.06 -4.45
N PRO A 116 18.70 -7.39 -4.40
CA PRO A 116 18.02 -8.24 -3.42
C PRO A 116 18.67 -8.17 -2.02
N SER A 117 19.79 -7.47 -1.85
CA SER A 117 20.53 -7.44 -0.58
C SER A 117 19.69 -7.00 0.63
N PRO A 118 18.79 -5.99 0.54
CA PRO A 118 17.92 -5.64 1.66
C PRO A 118 16.97 -6.77 2.06
N PHE A 119 16.51 -7.57 1.09
CA PHE A 119 15.68 -8.74 1.34
C PHE A 119 16.44 -9.76 2.21
N ILE A 120 17.60 -10.18 1.71
CA ILE A 120 18.43 -11.22 2.33
C ILE A 120 18.83 -10.82 3.76
N ARG A 121 19.12 -9.54 3.99
CA ARG A 121 19.59 -9.04 5.29
C ARG A 121 18.48 -8.86 6.33
N HIS A 122 17.27 -8.50 5.89
CA HIS A 122 16.24 -7.99 6.80
C HIS A 122 14.95 -8.81 6.82
N TYR A 123 14.76 -9.71 5.86
CA TYR A 123 13.56 -10.50 5.71
C TYR A 123 13.94 -11.96 5.90
N LYS A 124 13.79 -12.44 7.14
CA LYS A 124 13.91 -13.86 7.43
C LYS A 124 12.75 -14.58 6.74
N LEU A 125 13.09 -15.37 5.72
CA LEU A 125 12.23 -16.42 5.22
C LEU A 125 12.29 -17.57 6.24
N ASP A 126 11.71 -17.40 7.42
CA ASP A 126 11.42 -18.54 8.27
C ASP A 126 10.25 -19.28 7.59
N ALA A 127 10.62 -20.05 6.56
CA ALA A 127 9.75 -20.77 5.66
C ALA A 127 9.33 -22.10 6.28
N TYR A 128 8.77 -22.11 7.49
CA TYR A 128 8.05 -23.24 8.05
C TYR A 128 6.99 -22.77 9.05
N ALA A 129 5.73 -22.89 8.65
CA ALA A 129 4.59 -23.22 9.51
C ALA A 129 3.72 -24.19 8.73
#